data_AF-A0A1X6ZCI1-F1
#
_entry.id   AF-A0A1X6ZCI1-F1
#
_cell.length_a   1.000
_cell.length_b   1.000
_cell.length_c   1.000
_cell.angle_alpha   90.00
_cell.angle_beta   90.00
_cell.angle_gamma   90.00
#
_symmetry.space_group_name_H-M   'P 1'
#
loop_
_entity.id
_entity.type
_entity.pdbx_description
1 polymer ?
#
loop_
_entity_poly.entity_id
_entity_poly.type
_entity_poly.pdbx_seq_one_letter_code
_entity_poly.pdbx_strand_id
1 'polypeptide(L)'
;MRFRFNNSPLILMPVLMALAACEPSAISEGNNFQRKYSTARKALEAGNYDTAINSYALLIPQSGPLEPRLRLEYAHALLRAGRYDEAGQVSDALASTRKGSDRAAALAVSGAAKHESALAEITAGTAGPQTVAKLRAADAALKEMMALDGDLDPLGAMASRHRDIKVELKQLGARS
;
A
#
# COMPACT_ATOMS: atom_id res chain seq x y z
N MET A 1 66.51 -2.67 56.95
CA MET A 1 66.05 -4.06 57.13
C MET A 1 65.19 -4.42 55.91
N ARG A 2 65.43 -5.59 55.32
CA ARG A 2 65.06 -5.96 53.93
C ARG A 2 63.54 -6.12 53.74
N PHE A 3 62.95 -5.45 52.75
CA PHE A 3 61.63 -5.81 52.23
C PHE A 3 61.80 -6.64 50.96
N ARG A 4 61.17 -7.82 50.97
CA ARG A 4 61.25 -8.86 49.95
C ARG A 4 60.31 -8.55 48.80
N PHE A 5 60.83 -8.64 47.57
CA PHE A 5 60.03 -8.77 46.35
C PHE A 5 59.30 -10.11 46.34
N ASN A 6 57.99 -10.10 46.12
CA ASN A 6 57.21 -11.30 45.81
C ASN A 6 56.67 -11.17 44.38
N ASN A 7 57.19 -12.02 43.49
CA ASN A 7 56.73 -12.18 42.12
C ASN A 7 55.40 -12.94 42.12
N SER A 8 54.32 -12.30 41.68
CA SER A 8 53.11 -12.98 41.22
C SER A 8 52.96 -12.73 39.72
N PRO A 9 53.00 -13.76 38.85
CA PRO A 9 52.74 -13.56 37.44
C PRO A 9 51.25 -13.26 37.26
N LEU A 10 50.96 -12.05 36.76
CA LEU A 10 49.66 -11.66 36.22
C LEU A 10 49.27 -12.65 35.12
N ILE A 11 48.23 -13.45 35.37
CA ILE A 11 47.48 -14.12 34.31
C ILE A 11 46.51 -13.06 33.76
N LEU A 12 46.97 -12.31 32.77
CA LEU A 12 46.12 -11.51 31.89
C LEU A 12 45.29 -12.48 31.04
N MET A 13 44.02 -12.64 31.41
CA MET A 13 43.02 -13.31 30.58
C MET A 13 42.52 -12.27 29.55
N PRO A 14 42.81 -12.39 28.25
CA PRO A 14 42.20 -11.52 27.26
C PRO A 14 40.74 -11.93 27.11
N VAL A 15 39.84 -11.13 27.66
CA VAL A 15 38.42 -11.15 27.30
C VAL A 15 38.33 -10.68 25.85
N LEU A 16 38.35 -11.64 24.92
CA LEU A 16 37.95 -11.44 23.54
C LEU A 16 36.45 -11.15 23.53
N MET A 17 36.10 -9.86 23.65
CA MET A 17 34.82 -9.37 23.16
C MET A 17 34.81 -9.58 21.64
N ALA A 18 34.19 -10.67 21.20
CA ALA A 18 33.74 -10.82 19.84
C ALA A 18 32.64 -9.77 19.59
N LEU A 19 33.04 -8.57 19.15
CA LEU A 19 32.12 -7.65 18.50
C LEU A 19 31.61 -8.35 17.24
N ALA A 20 30.38 -8.87 17.31
CA ALA A 20 29.63 -9.27 16.14
C ALA A 20 29.70 -8.12 15.13
N ALA A 21 30.26 -8.39 13.96
CA ALA A 21 30.34 -7.44 12.88
C ALA A 21 28.94 -6.91 12.57
N CYS A 22 28.74 -5.62 12.82
CA CYS A 22 27.61 -4.90 12.25
C CYS A 22 27.87 -4.83 10.74
N GLU A 23 27.17 -5.67 9.97
CA GLU A 23 27.33 -5.77 8.52
C GLU A 23 27.11 -4.38 7.87
N PRO A 24 28.14 -3.78 7.25
CA PRO A 24 28.01 -2.48 6.58
C PRO A 24 26.97 -2.47 5.44
N SER A 25 26.63 -3.66 4.93
CA SER A 25 25.72 -3.88 3.81
C SER A 25 24.27 -3.49 4.15
N ALA A 26 23.77 -3.81 5.34
CA ALA A 26 22.39 -3.52 5.73
C ALA A 26 22.08 -2.02 5.82
N ILE A 27 23.06 -1.21 6.26
CA ILE A 27 22.93 0.25 6.36
C ILE A 27 22.91 0.90 4.96
N SER A 28 23.72 0.37 4.03
CA SER A 28 23.78 0.85 2.64
C SER A 28 22.48 0.52 1.87
N GLU A 29 21.93 -0.68 2.05
CA GLU A 29 20.68 -1.10 1.43
C GLU A 29 19.47 -0.31 1.94
N GLY A 30 19.38 -0.09 3.26
CA GLY A 30 18.33 0.74 3.86
C GLY A 30 18.33 2.19 3.33
N ASN A 31 19.52 2.80 3.22
CA ASN A 31 19.66 4.14 2.64
C ASN A 31 19.26 4.18 1.16
N ASN A 32 19.53 3.10 0.41
CA ASN A 32 19.12 3.01 -0.99
C ASN A 32 17.61 2.86 -1.15
N PHE A 33 16.98 2.01 -0.34
CA PHE A 33 15.53 1.85 -0.31
C PHE A 33 14.82 3.16 0.02
N GLN A 34 15.25 3.84 1.09
CA GLN A 34 14.64 5.10 1.53
C GLN A 34 14.70 6.20 0.45
N ARG A 35 15.84 6.31 -0.25
CA ARG A 35 15.96 7.26 -1.37
C ARG A 35 15.03 6.91 -2.52
N LYS A 36 14.99 5.64 -2.94
CA LYS A 36 14.09 5.17 -4.01
C LYS A 36 12.62 5.41 -3.64
N TYR A 37 12.24 5.10 -2.41
CA TYR A 37 10.89 5.35 -1.89
C TYR A 37 10.54 6.84 -1.90
N SER A 38 11.44 7.71 -1.41
CA SER A 38 11.22 9.16 -1.44
C SER A 38 11.04 9.70 -2.86
N THR A 39 11.80 9.18 -3.83
CA THR A 39 11.62 9.53 -5.25
C THR A 39 10.26 9.11 -5.77
N ALA A 40 9.81 7.88 -5.48
CA ALA A 40 8.49 7.38 -5.87
C ALA A 40 7.36 8.26 -5.30
N ARG A 41 7.47 8.59 -4.00
CA ARG A 41 6.51 9.45 -3.28
C ARG A 41 6.43 10.85 -3.89
N LYS A 42 7.59 11.48 -4.15
CA LYS A 42 7.65 12.80 -4.79
C LYS A 42 7.05 12.80 -6.19
N ALA A 43 7.29 11.74 -6.97
CA ALA A 43 6.68 11.60 -8.29
C ALA A 43 5.14 11.53 -8.18
N LEU A 44 4.61 10.75 -7.23
CA LEU A 44 3.17 10.66 -6.98
C LEU A 44 2.58 12.01 -6.58
N GLU A 45 3.21 12.73 -5.65
CA GLU A 45 2.78 14.05 -5.18
C GLU A 45 2.84 15.12 -6.29
N ALA A 46 3.83 15.02 -7.19
CA ALA A 46 3.98 15.92 -8.34
C ALA A 46 3.03 15.61 -9.50
N GLY A 47 2.21 14.55 -9.41
CA GLY A 47 1.32 14.13 -10.51
C GLY A 47 2.00 13.30 -11.61
N ASN A 48 3.27 12.94 -11.44
CA ASN A 48 4.03 12.11 -12.37
C ASN A 48 3.71 10.63 -12.13
N TYR A 49 2.45 10.24 -12.37
CA TYR A 49 1.92 8.96 -11.94
C TYR A 49 2.63 7.75 -12.57
N ASP A 50 2.98 7.80 -13.86
CA ASP A 50 3.74 6.71 -14.51
C ASP A 50 5.12 6.52 -13.89
N THR A 51 5.82 7.61 -13.55
CA THR A 51 7.09 7.55 -12.83
C THR A 51 6.91 6.93 -11.45
N ALA A 52 5.86 7.30 -10.73
CA ALA A 52 5.55 6.73 -9.42
C ALA A 52 5.25 5.22 -9.52
N ILE A 53 4.38 4.83 -10.44
CA ILE A 53 4.01 3.43 -10.73
C ILE A 53 5.26 2.59 -10.99
N ASN A 54 6.12 3.02 -11.92
CA ASN A 54 7.34 2.30 -12.26
C ASN A 54 8.30 2.20 -11.05
N SER A 55 8.42 3.28 -10.27
CA SER A 55 9.28 3.30 -9.09
C SER A 55 8.79 2.36 -7.99
N TYR A 56 7.49 2.35 -7.71
CA TYR A 56 6.89 1.43 -6.74
C TYR A 56 6.98 -0.02 -7.20
N ALA A 57 6.73 -0.32 -8.48
CA ALA A 57 6.86 -1.66 -9.03
C ALA A 57 8.26 -2.25 -8.84
N LEU A 58 9.31 -1.43 -8.96
CA LEU A 58 10.70 -1.83 -8.69
C LEU A 58 11.00 -2.00 -7.19
N LEU A 59 10.29 -1.28 -6.32
CA LEU A 59 10.50 -1.33 -4.87
C LEU A 59 9.78 -2.50 -4.19
N ILE A 60 8.60 -2.90 -4.69
CA ILE A 60 7.75 -3.92 -4.08
C ILE A 60 8.52 -5.24 -3.82
N PRO A 61 9.25 -5.85 -4.77
CA PRO A 61 9.92 -7.14 -4.54
C PRO A 61 11.01 -7.10 -3.46
N GLN A 62 11.57 -5.92 -3.19
CA GLN A 62 12.67 -5.71 -2.24
C GLN A 62 12.20 -5.05 -0.93
N SER A 63 10.89 -4.99 -0.67
CA SER A 63 10.32 -4.21 0.43
C SER A 63 10.06 -4.99 1.72
N GLY A 64 10.17 -6.33 1.68
CA GLY A 64 10.01 -7.20 2.84
C GLY A 64 8.71 -6.89 3.60
N PRO A 65 8.76 -6.63 4.93
CA PRO A 65 7.56 -6.32 5.71
C PRO A 65 6.76 -5.09 5.25
N LEU A 66 7.37 -4.17 4.49
CA LEU A 66 6.70 -2.97 3.97
C LEU A 66 5.89 -3.23 2.70
N GLU A 67 5.96 -4.43 2.13
CA GLU A 67 5.29 -4.77 0.87
C GLU A 67 3.80 -4.42 0.84
N PRO A 68 2.99 -4.72 1.87
CA PRO A 68 1.56 -4.38 1.85
C PRO A 68 1.31 -2.88 1.70
N ARG A 69 2.11 -2.05 2.37
CA ARG A 69 2.02 -0.59 2.30
C ARG A 69 2.41 -0.08 0.93
N LEU A 70 3.50 -0.59 0.36
CA LEU A 70 3.95 -0.20 -0.98
C LEU A 70 2.97 -0.64 -2.07
N ARG A 71 2.30 -1.78 -1.91
CA ARG A 71 1.21 -2.19 -2.81
C ARG A 71 0.01 -1.26 -2.72
N LEU A 72 -0.34 -0.76 -1.54
CA LEU A 72 -1.42 0.22 -1.39
C LEU A 72 -1.05 1.55 -2.08
N GLU A 73 0.16 2.05 -1.87
CA GLU A 73 0.64 3.28 -2.53
C GLU A 73 0.74 3.11 -4.07
N TYR A 74 1.17 1.94 -4.54
CA TYR A 74 1.16 1.57 -5.95
C TYR A 74 -0.26 1.57 -6.54
N ALA A 75 -1.23 0.97 -5.85
CA ALA A 75 -2.63 0.98 -6.28
C ALA A 75 -3.21 2.40 -6.32
N HIS A 76 -2.86 3.26 -5.37
CA HIS A 76 -3.21 4.69 -5.45
C HIS A 76 -2.60 5.37 -6.67
N ALA A 77 -1.33 5.11 -6.99
CA ALA A 77 -0.69 5.69 -8.17
C ALA A 77 -1.38 5.22 -9.47
N LEU A 78 -1.73 3.94 -9.58
CA LEU A 78 -2.51 3.39 -10.68
C LEU A 78 -3.88 4.06 -10.82
N LEU A 79 -4.60 4.22 -9.70
CA LEU A 79 -5.91 4.90 -9.68
C LEU A 79 -5.79 6.34 -10.18
N ARG A 80 -4.79 7.09 -9.72
CA ARG A 80 -4.55 8.47 -10.13
C ARG A 80 -4.11 8.60 -11.60
N ALA A 81 -3.48 7.56 -12.15
CA ALA A 81 -3.11 7.47 -13.57
C ALA A 81 -4.26 7.07 -14.50
N GLY A 82 -5.47 6.79 -13.99
CA GLY A 82 -6.57 6.29 -14.81
C GLY A 82 -6.51 4.78 -15.11
N ARG A 83 -5.57 4.05 -14.50
CA ARG A 83 -5.40 2.59 -14.68
C ARG A 83 -6.33 1.82 -13.72
N TYR A 84 -7.63 2.07 -13.86
CA TYR A 84 -8.65 1.70 -12.88
C TYR A 84 -8.75 0.19 -12.63
N ASP A 85 -8.80 -0.62 -13.69
CA ASP A 85 -8.94 -2.08 -13.53
C ASP A 85 -7.73 -2.70 -12.81
N GLU A 86 -6.54 -2.22 -13.10
CA GLU A 86 -5.30 -2.70 -12.47
C GLU A 86 -5.19 -2.22 -11.01
N ALA A 87 -5.58 -0.98 -10.72
CA ALA A 87 -5.68 -0.47 -9.35
C ALA A 87 -6.66 -1.32 -8.52
N GLY A 88 -7.80 -1.70 -9.10
CA GLY A 88 -8.78 -2.59 -8.50
C GLY A 88 -8.20 -3.97 -8.18
N GLN A 89 -7.50 -4.59 -9.13
CA GLN A 89 -6.87 -5.91 -8.94
C GLN A 89 -5.83 -5.92 -7.82
N VAL A 90 -4.92 -4.93 -7.79
CA VAL A 90 -3.90 -4.82 -6.73
C VAL A 90 -4.56 -4.64 -5.37
N SER A 91 -5.58 -3.78 -5.30
CA SER A 91 -6.27 -3.47 -4.05
C SER A 91 -7.08 -4.65 -3.53
N ASP A 92 -7.71 -5.44 -4.40
CA ASP A 92 -8.43 -6.66 -4.03
C ASP A 92 -7.49 -7.72 -3.47
N ALA A 93 -6.37 -7.94 -4.17
CA ALA A 93 -5.35 -8.87 -3.70
C ALA A 93 -4.83 -8.44 -2.32
N LEU A 94 -4.58 -7.15 -2.11
CA LEU A 94 -4.19 -6.64 -0.80
C LEU A 94 -5.28 -6.85 0.25
N ALA A 95 -6.52 -6.42 -0.01
CA ALA A 95 -7.64 -6.54 0.90
C ALA A 95 -7.87 -8.00 1.34
N SER A 96 -7.74 -8.96 0.43
CA SER A 96 -7.94 -10.40 0.72
C SER A 96 -6.97 -10.98 1.75
N THR A 97 -5.81 -10.34 1.97
CA THR A 97 -4.80 -10.79 2.93
C THR A 97 -4.71 -9.94 4.20
N ARG A 98 -5.42 -8.80 4.24
CA ARG A 98 -5.41 -7.86 5.37
C ARG A 98 -6.68 -7.98 6.21
N LYS A 99 -6.67 -7.34 7.38
CA LYS A 99 -7.82 -7.23 8.29
C LYS A 99 -7.88 -5.82 8.88
N GLY A 100 -9.00 -5.45 9.50
CA GLY A 100 -9.18 -4.15 10.18
C GLY A 100 -8.93 -2.97 9.24
N SER A 101 -8.34 -1.89 9.76
CA SER A 101 -8.06 -0.65 9.04
C SER A 101 -7.22 -0.84 7.76
N ASP A 102 -6.25 -1.76 7.76
CA ASP A 102 -5.45 -2.04 6.56
C ASP A 102 -6.30 -2.63 5.43
N ARG A 103 -7.26 -3.49 5.78
CA ARG A 103 -8.23 -4.02 4.81
C ARG A 103 -9.18 -2.92 4.36
N ALA A 104 -9.66 -2.09 5.28
CA ALA A 104 -10.54 -0.96 4.97
C ALA A 104 -9.86 0.01 3.98
N ALA A 105 -8.60 0.37 4.19
CA ALA A 105 -7.83 1.21 3.27
C ALA A 105 -7.71 0.60 1.86
N ALA A 106 -7.40 -0.70 1.77
CA ALA A 106 -7.37 -1.40 0.49
C ALA A 106 -8.75 -1.45 -0.18
N LEU A 107 -9.82 -1.65 0.59
CA LEU A 107 -11.20 -1.64 0.09
C LEU A 107 -11.65 -0.25 -0.40
N ALA A 108 -11.18 0.83 0.23
CA ALA A 108 -11.43 2.19 -0.24
C ALA A 108 -10.88 2.40 -1.67
N VAL A 109 -9.62 2.01 -1.90
CA VAL A 109 -8.99 2.10 -3.24
C VAL A 109 -9.67 1.16 -4.23
N SER A 110 -9.96 -0.07 -3.81
CA SER A 110 -10.68 -1.07 -4.62
C SER A 110 -12.05 -0.56 -5.09
N GLY A 111 -12.85 -0.03 -4.18
CA GLY A 111 -14.18 0.50 -4.47
C GLY A 111 -14.13 1.73 -5.38
N ALA A 112 -13.23 2.67 -5.10
CA ALA A 112 -13.02 3.84 -5.95
C ALA A 112 -12.58 3.44 -7.37
N ALA A 113 -11.60 2.55 -7.50
CA ALA A 113 -11.09 2.11 -8.78
C ALA A 113 -12.16 1.41 -9.63
N LYS A 114 -12.95 0.50 -9.04
CA LYS A 114 -14.03 -0.18 -9.77
C LYS A 114 -15.14 0.77 -10.21
N HIS A 115 -15.46 1.76 -9.38
CA HIS A 115 -16.45 2.78 -9.72
C HIS A 115 -15.96 3.65 -10.89
N GLU A 116 -14.73 4.16 -10.84
CA GLU A 116 -14.16 4.94 -11.94
C GLU A 116 -14.07 4.12 -13.25
N SER A 117 -13.73 2.83 -13.15
CA SER A 117 -13.74 1.92 -14.29
C SER A 117 -15.14 1.78 -14.91
N ALA A 118 -16.17 1.60 -14.08
CA ALA A 118 -17.56 1.54 -14.55
C ALA A 118 -18.02 2.87 -15.16
N LEU A 119 -17.67 4.01 -14.56
CA LEU A 119 -17.98 5.34 -15.09
C LEU A 119 -17.35 5.58 -16.47
N ALA A 120 -16.11 5.11 -16.67
CA ALA A 120 -15.46 5.18 -17.97
C ALA A 120 -16.23 4.41 -19.05
N GLU A 121 -16.72 3.20 -18.74
CA GLU A 121 -17.55 2.41 -19.65
C GLU A 121 -18.91 3.04 -19.93
N ILE A 122 -19.57 3.59 -18.89
CA ILE A 122 -20.83 4.32 -19.03
C ILE A 122 -20.66 5.53 -19.95
N THR A 123 -19.61 6.33 -19.71
CA THR A 123 -19.32 7.54 -20.49
C THR A 123 -18.95 7.21 -21.93
N ALA A 124 -18.24 6.10 -22.17
CA ALA A 124 -17.90 5.62 -23.49
C ALA A 124 -19.10 4.99 -24.24
N GLY A 125 -20.26 4.82 -23.60
CA GLY A 125 -21.43 4.16 -24.19
C GLY A 125 -21.24 2.64 -24.36
N THR A 126 -20.27 2.04 -23.67
CA THR A 126 -19.95 0.61 -23.75
C THR A 126 -20.46 -0.18 -22.54
N ALA A 127 -21.33 0.43 -21.73
CA ALA A 127 -21.88 -0.18 -20.53
C ALA A 127 -22.60 -1.52 -20.83
N GLY A 128 -22.32 -2.52 -20.00
CA GLY A 128 -22.90 -3.86 -20.12
C GLY A 128 -22.89 -4.64 -18.80
N PRO A 129 -23.04 -5.98 -18.85
CA PRO A 129 -23.06 -6.81 -17.65
C PRO A 129 -21.80 -6.67 -16.78
N GLN A 130 -20.64 -6.44 -17.40
CA GLN A 130 -19.37 -6.23 -16.69
C GLN A 130 -19.34 -4.90 -15.93
N THR A 131 -19.91 -3.84 -16.50
CA THR A 131 -20.10 -2.54 -15.84
C THR A 131 -20.94 -2.69 -14.57
N VAL A 132 -22.05 -3.42 -14.67
CA VAL A 132 -22.91 -3.73 -13.50
C VAL A 132 -22.16 -4.54 -12.46
N ALA A 133 -21.32 -5.50 -12.88
CA ALA A 133 -20.49 -6.28 -11.95
C ALA A 133 -19.46 -5.39 -11.23
N LYS A 134 -18.80 -4.46 -11.94
CA LYS A 134 -17.88 -3.47 -11.36
C LYS A 134 -18.58 -2.59 -10.33
N LEU A 135 -19.77 -2.07 -10.65
CA LEU A 135 -20.57 -1.26 -9.72
C LEU A 135 -20.98 -2.03 -8.47
N ARG A 136 -21.45 -3.28 -8.60
CA ARG A 136 -21.79 -4.12 -7.43
C ARG A 136 -20.59 -4.41 -6.55
N ALA A 137 -19.44 -4.70 -7.16
CA ALA A 137 -18.22 -4.93 -6.42
C ALA A 137 -17.72 -3.63 -5.74
N ALA A 138 -17.89 -2.47 -6.37
CA ALA A 138 -17.62 -1.18 -5.75
C ALA A 138 -18.54 -0.90 -4.55
N ASP A 139 -19.85 -1.14 -4.69
CA ASP A 139 -20.83 -1.01 -3.60
C ASP A 139 -20.44 -1.87 -2.40
N ALA A 140 -20.16 -3.16 -2.64
CA ALA A 140 -19.76 -4.09 -1.59
C ALA A 140 -18.47 -3.67 -0.89
N ALA A 141 -17.45 -3.25 -1.66
CA ALA A 141 -16.16 -2.83 -1.11
C ALA A 141 -16.29 -1.58 -0.22
N LEU A 142 -17.01 -0.55 -0.68
CA LEU A 142 -17.20 0.67 0.11
C LEU A 142 -18.08 0.43 1.33
N LYS A 143 -19.12 -0.40 1.21
CA LYS A 143 -19.95 -0.82 2.34
C LYS A 143 -19.14 -1.54 3.41
N GLU A 144 -18.29 -2.48 3.01
CA GLU A 144 -17.42 -3.19 3.95
C GLU A 144 -16.36 -2.26 4.56
N MET A 145 -15.75 -1.38 3.76
CA MET A 145 -14.77 -0.39 4.23
C MET A 145 -15.35 0.45 5.38
N MET A 146 -16.53 1.06 5.18
CA MET A 146 -17.18 1.89 6.20
C MET A 146 -17.57 1.10 7.45
N ALA A 147 -17.88 -0.19 7.31
CA ALA A 147 -18.18 -1.06 8.45
C ALA A 147 -16.93 -1.46 9.26
N LEU A 148 -15.78 -1.58 8.59
CA LEU A 148 -14.50 -1.90 9.23
C LEU A 148 -13.85 -0.68 9.89
N ASP A 149 -13.85 0.46 9.20
CA ASP A 149 -13.19 1.69 9.64
C ASP A 149 -13.81 2.93 8.97
N GLY A 150 -14.90 3.43 9.54
CA GLY A 150 -15.61 4.61 9.03
C GLY A 150 -14.82 5.92 9.14
N ASP A 151 -13.81 5.97 10.03
CA ASP A 151 -12.99 7.17 10.25
C ASP A 151 -12.05 7.44 9.06
N LEU A 152 -11.87 6.48 8.15
CA LEU A 152 -11.17 6.67 6.89
C LEU A 152 -11.92 7.56 5.88
N ASP A 153 -13.19 7.90 6.15
CA ASP A 153 -13.99 8.79 5.31
C ASP A 153 -14.50 10.03 6.07
N PRO A 154 -13.61 10.86 6.67
CA PRO A 154 -14.03 11.95 7.54
C PRO A 154 -14.80 13.06 6.80
N LEU A 155 -14.62 13.14 5.48
CA LEU A 155 -15.30 14.11 4.61
C LEU A 155 -16.52 13.51 3.90
N GLY A 156 -16.81 12.22 4.08
CA GLY A 156 -17.97 11.56 3.46
C GLY A 156 -17.84 11.34 1.95
N ALA A 157 -16.63 11.36 1.39
CA ALA A 157 -16.38 11.17 -0.03
C ALA A 157 -16.70 9.73 -0.47
N MET A 158 -16.31 8.74 0.32
CA MET A 158 -16.59 7.32 0.03
C MET A 158 -18.07 7.00 0.27
N ALA A 159 -18.68 7.58 1.30
CA ALA A 159 -20.10 7.50 1.54
C ALA A 159 -20.92 8.13 0.39
N SER A 160 -20.47 9.26 -0.17
CA SER A 160 -21.08 9.86 -1.36
C SER A 160 -20.97 8.93 -2.56
N ARG A 161 -19.76 8.44 -2.82
CA ARG A 161 -19.49 7.50 -3.90
C ARG A 161 -20.38 6.26 -3.84
N HIS A 162 -20.54 5.68 -2.65
CA HIS A 162 -21.44 4.54 -2.43
C HIS A 162 -22.92 4.86 -2.72
N ARG A 163 -23.39 6.11 -2.53
CA ARG A 163 -24.73 6.51 -2.96
C ARG A 163 -24.82 6.64 -4.47
N ASP A 164 -23.81 7.21 -5.11
CA ASP A 164 -23.78 7.42 -6.58
C ASP A 164 -23.79 6.07 -7.31
N ILE A 165 -23.00 5.10 -6.85
CA ILE A 165 -23.00 3.72 -7.37
C ILE A 165 -24.40 3.11 -7.36
N LYS A 166 -25.20 3.35 -6.30
CA LYS A 166 -26.58 2.84 -6.22
C LYS A 166 -27.52 3.52 -7.21
N VAL A 167 -27.29 4.79 -7.51
CA VAL A 167 -28.04 5.51 -8.55
C VAL A 167 -27.70 4.93 -9.92
N GLU A 168 -26.42 4.73 -10.21
CA GLU A 168 -25.94 4.16 -11.48
C GLU A 168 -26.45 2.74 -11.71
N LEU A 169 -26.42 1.87 -10.68
CA LEU A 169 -27.00 0.54 -10.74
C LEU A 169 -28.49 0.58 -11.14
N LYS A 170 -29.27 1.48 -10.52
CA LYS A 170 -30.69 1.65 -10.85
C LYS A 170 -30.90 2.15 -12.28
N GLN A 171 -30.07 3.09 -12.74
CA GLN A 171 -30.14 3.62 -14.11
C GLN A 171 -29.86 2.54 -15.16
N LEU A 172 -28.96 1.60 -14.85
CA LEU A 172 -28.67 0.43 -15.69
C LEU A 172 -29.71 -0.71 -15.54
N GLY A 173 -30.81 -0.49 -14.80
CA GLY A 173 -31.86 -1.49 -14.57
C GLY A 173 -31.43 -2.63 -13.64
N ALA A 174 -30.28 -2.52 -12.97
CA ALA A 174 -29.81 -3.48 -12.00
C ALA A 174 -30.43 -3.19 -10.62
N ARG A 175 -30.90 -4.25 -9.95
CA ARG A 175 -31.25 -4.15 -8.53
C ARG A 175 -29.96 -4.08 -7.70
N SER A 176 -29.93 -3.12 -6.77
CA SER A 176 -28.94 -2.92 -5.72
C SER A 176 -29.04 -4.00 -4.65
#